data_AF-A0A7C3CKU1-F1
#
_entry.id   AF-A0A7C3CKU1-F1
#
_cell.length_a   1.000
_cell.length_b   1.000
_cell.length_c   1.000
_cell.angle_alpha   90.00
_cell.angle_beta   90.00
_cell.angle_gamma   90.00
#
_symmetry.space_group_name_H-M   'P 1'
#
loop_
_entity.id
_entity.type
_entity.pdbx_description
1 polymer ?
#
loop_
_entity_poly.entity_id
_entity_poly.type
_entity_poly.pdbx_seq_one_letter_code
_entity_poly.pdbx_strand_id
1 'polypeptide(L)' 'MKVISHLKKICATATPNSPPSETLRLQSALTAEDQAAVLAKFVQLGDDALRPIWDAFDDRIPYDELHLLRLIYRLQ' A
#
# COMPACT_ATOMS: atom_id res chain seq x y z
N MET A 1 8.58 -1.19 14.71
CA MET A 1 8.98 -2.19 13.70
C MET A 1 8.11 -3.44 13.82
N LYS A 2 7.05 -3.62 13.01
CA LYS A 2 6.20 -4.84 13.05
C LYS A 2 5.25 -5.05 11.84
N VAL A 3 5.44 -4.38 10.71
CA VAL A 3 4.56 -4.53 9.53
C VAL A 3 4.89 -5.79 8.71
N ILE A 4 6.17 -6.13 8.55
CA ILE A 4 6.61 -7.24 7.68
C ILE A 4 6.19 -8.63 8.20
N SER A 5 6.16 -8.85 9.53
CA SER A 5 5.81 -10.16 10.10
C SER A 5 4.33 -10.52 9.97
N HIS A 6 3.42 -9.54 9.89
CA HIS A 6 1.99 -9.81 9.73
C HIS A 6 1.62 -10.10 8.27
N LEU A 7 2.25 -9.43 7.30
CA LEU A 7 1.98 -9.63 5.88
C LEU A 7 2.15 -11.09 5.41
N LYS A 8 3.19 -11.78 5.91
CA LYS A 8 3.43 -13.20 5.61
C LYS A 8 2.32 -14.14 6.10
N LYS A 9 1.72 -13.84 7.26
CA LYS A 9 0.63 -14.65 7.82
C LYS A 9 -0.67 -14.47 7.06
N ILE A 10 -0.86 -13.32 6.42
CA ILE A 10 -2.16 -12.92 5.88
C ILE A 10 -2.29 -13.27 4.40
N CYS A 11 -1.17 -13.27 3.66
CA CYS A 11 -1.11 -13.93 2.36
C CYS A 11 -1.42 -15.44 2.46
N ALA A 12 -1.12 -16.07 3.61
CA ALA A 12 -1.49 -17.45 3.88
C ALA A 12 -2.96 -17.66 4.29
N THR A 13 -3.68 -16.60 4.71
CA THR A 13 -5.09 -16.67 5.12
C THR A 13 -6.06 -15.97 4.17
N ALA A 14 -5.56 -15.34 3.10
CA ALA A 14 -6.39 -14.70 2.09
C ALA A 14 -7.20 -15.76 1.33
N THR A 15 -8.48 -15.88 1.69
CA THR A 15 -9.45 -16.72 0.98
C THR A 15 -9.63 -16.23 -0.47
N PRO A 16 -9.77 -17.14 -1.45
CA PRO A 16 -9.74 -16.83 -2.89
C PRO A 16 -10.90 -15.99 -3.43
N ASN A 17 -11.86 -15.54 -2.60
CA ASN A 17 -13.12 -14.92 -3.04
C ASN A 17 -13.31 -13.44 -2.66
N SER A 18 -12.30 -12.77 -2.08
CA SER A 18 -12.36 -11.31 -1.85
C SER A 18 -11.36 -10.58 -2.74
N PRO A 19 -11.69 -9.37 -3.22
CA PRO A 19 -10.76 -8.57 -4.01
C PRO A 19 -9.51 -8.32 -3.16
N PRO A 20 -8.32 -8.72 -3.64
CA PRO A 20 -7.09 -8.64 -2.85
C PRO A 20 -6.78 -7.19 -2.44
N SER A 21 -7.24 -6.19 -3.19
CA SER A 21 -7.09 -4.77 -2.91
C SER A 21 -7.75 -4.30 -1.60
N GLU A 22 -8.93 -4.80 -1.24
CA GLU A 22 -9.63 -4.37 -0.02
C GLU A 22 -9.01 -5.00 1.24
N THR A 23 -8.69 -6.28 1.17
CA THR A 23 -7.95 -6.98 2.23
C THR A 23 -6.60 -6.30 2.48
N LEU A 24 -5.87 -5.94 1.42
CA LEU A 24 -4.59 -5.24 1.54
C LEU A 24 -4.73 -3.84 2.14
N ARG A 25 -5.80 -3.08 1.83
CA ARG A 25 -6.06 -1.78 2.47
C ARG A 25 -6.25 -1.89 3.98
N LEU A 26 -6.93 -2.95 4.44
CA LEU A 26 -7.11 -3.24 5.86
C LEU A 26 -5.82 -3.69 6.56
N GLN A 27 -4.78 -4.07 5.80
CA GLN A 27 -3.48 -4.50 6.31
C GLN A 27 -2.45 -3.38 6.44
N SER A 28 -2.68 -2.28 5.72
CA SER A 28 -1.82 -1.11 5.80
C SER A 28 -1.96 -0.46 7.18
N ALA A 29 -0.83 -0.09 7.78
CA ALA A 29 -0.82 0.66 9.03
C ALA A 29 -1.18 2.15 8.83
N LEU A 30 -1.32 2.59 7.58
CA LEU A 30 -1.68 3.96 7.21
C LEU A 30 -3.17 4.20 7.40
N THR A 31 -3.51 5.45 7.72
CA THR A 31 -4.90 5.90 7.76
C THR A 31 -5.51 5.84 6.36
N ALA A 32 -6.84 5.69 6.28
CA ALA A 32 -7.54 5.72 4.99
C ALA A 32 -7.26 7.01 4.20
N GLU A 33 -6.99 8.12 4.90
CA GLU A 33 -6.66 9.41 4.31
C GLU A 33 -5.26 9.41 3.66
N ASP A 34 -4.25 8.88 4.36
CA ASP A 34 -2.89 8.72 3.82
C ASP A 34 -2.88 7.71 2.66
N GLN A 35 -3.60 6.60 2.78
CA GLN A 35 -3.73 5.62 1.69
C GLN A 35 -4.34 6.26 0.44
N ALA A 36 -5.42 7.04 0.61
CA ALA A 36 -6.06 7.74 -0.50
C ALA A 36 -5.12 8.79 -1.13
N ALA A 37 -4.36 9.52 -0.31
CA ALA A 37 -3.39 10.50 -0.79
C ALA A 37 -2.28 9.84 -1.62
N VAL A 38 -1.73 8.72 -1.14
CA VAL A 38 -0.69 7.97 -1.86
C VAL A 38 -1.23 7.37 -3.16
N LEU A 39 -2.42 6.77 -3.13
CA LEU A 39 -3.06 6.23 -4.33
C LEU A 39 -3.35 7.34 -5.35
N ALA A 40 -3.78 8.52 -4.91
CA ALA A 40 -3.95 9.67 -5.79
C ALA A 40 -2.61 10.13 -6.41
N LYS A 41 -1.50 10.07 -5.65
CA LYS A 41 -0.16 10.32 -6.18
C LYS A 41 0.27 9.26 -7.18
N PHE A 42 -0.06 7.98 -6.95
CA PHE A 42 0.17 6.91 -7.92
C PHE A 42 -0.59 7.16 -9.24
N VAL A 43 -1.83 7.65 -9.18
CA VAL A 43 -2.59 8.06 -10.39
C VAL A 43 -1.92 9.23 -11.11
N GLN A 44 -1.40 10.21 -10.37
CA GLN A 44 -0.81 11.42 -10.96
C GLN A 44 0.59 11.22 -11.54
N LEU A 45 1.45 10.47 -10.84
CA LEU A 45 2.87 10.30 -11.16
C LEU A 45 3.15 8.96 -11.88
N GLY A 46 2.21 8.03 -11.83
CA GLY A 46 2.38 6.65 -12.27
C GLY A 46 3.01 5.78 -11.17
N ASP A 47 2.79 4.47 -11.27
CA ASP A 47 3.29 3.50 -10.29
C ASP A 47 4.72 3.04 -10.53
N ASP A 48 5.36 3.51 -11.60
CA ASP A 48 6.70 3.10 -11.98
C ASP A 48 7.78 3.73 -11.08
N ALA A 49 7.55 4.96 -10.63
CA ALA A 49 8.51 5.72 -9.83
C ALA A 49 8.02 5.89 -8.36
N LEU A 50 8.40 4.95 -7.50
CA LEU A 50 8.13 5.02 -6.06
C LEU A 50 8.86 6.17 -5.35
N ARG A 51 10.07 6.51 -5.84
CA ARG A 51 10.94 7.53 -5.24
C ARG A 51 10.29 8.94 -5.18
N PRO A 52 9.73 9.50 -6.27
CA PRO A 52 9.06 10.80 -6.22
C PRO A 52 7.77 10.81 -5.37
N ILE A 53 7.10 9.66 -5.25
CA ILE A 53 5.94 9.55 -4.36
C ILE A 53 6.42 9.59 -2.92
N TRP A 54 7.43 8.81 -2.56
CA TRP A 54 8.04 8.83 -1.23
C TRP A 54 8.55 10.23 -0.83
N ASP A 55 9.24 10.91 -1.76
CA ASP A 55 9.72 12.28 -1.58
C ASP A 55 8.56 13.27 -1.34
N ALA A 56 7.44 13.11 -2.05
CA ALA A 56 6.25 13.95 -1.87
C ALA A 56 5.57 13.80 -0.49
N PHE A 57 5.87 12.72 0.25
CA PHE A 57 5.37 12.49 1.60
C PHE A 57 6.41 12.79 2.71
N ASP A 58 7.62 13.25 2.36
CA ASP A 58 8.66 13.68 3.31
C ASP A 58 8.90 12.67 4.45
N ASP A 59 9.06 11.39 4.11
CA ASP A 59 9.24 10.27 5.05
C ASP A 59 8.08 10.03 6.05
N ARG A 60 6.94 10.73 5.92
CA ARG A 60 5.74 10.44 6.72
C ARG A 60 5.22 9.02 6.51
N ILE A 61 5.49 8.45 5.34
CA ILE A 61 4.98 7.17 4.94
C ILE A 61 6.12 6.16 4.83
N PRO A 62 6.02 5.01 5.54
CA PRO A 62 7.03 3.97 5.46
C PRO A 62 7.18 3.46 4.03
N TYR A 63 8.41 3.20 3.62
CA TYR A 63 8.71 2.67 2.29
C TYR A 63 8.02 1.31 2.03
N ASP A 64 7.92 0.45 3.06
CA ASP A 64 7.16 -0.81 2.99
C ASP A 64 5.67 -0.59 2.68
N GLU A 65 5.05 0.46 3.23
CA GLU A 65 3.63 0.78 2.98
C GLU A 65 3.41 1.29 1.56
N LEU A 66 4.37 2.05 1.01
CA LEU A 66 4.37 2.46 -0.40
C LEU A 66 4.38 1.27 -1.36
N HIS A 67 5.16 0.23 -1.03
CA HIS A 67 5.16 -1.01 -1.82
C HIS A 67 3.82 -1.75 -1.75
N LEU A 68 3.19 -1.77 -0.58
CA LEU A 68 1.87 -2.38 -0.39
C LEU A 68 0.79 -1.60 -1.16
N LEU A 69 0.80 -0.27 -1.09
CA LEU A 69 -0.14 0.59 -1.81
C LEU A 69 0.05 0.53 -3.33
N ARG A 70 1.29 0.35 -3.81
CA ARG A 70 1.55 0.06 -5.22
C ARG A 70 0.92 -1.26 -5.65
N LEU A 71 1.01 -2.30 -4.83
CA LEU A 71 0.39 -3.59 -5.12
C LEU A 71 -1.14 -3.46 -5.17
N ILE A 72 -1.72 -2.71 -4.22
CA ILE A 72 -3.14 -2.37 -4.22
C ILE A 72 -3.52 -1.69 -5.52
N TYR A 73 -2.79 -0.64 -5.93
CA TYR A 73 -3.04 0.13 -7.15
C TYR A 73 -3.03 -0.74 -8.41
N ARG A 74 -2.07 -1.67 -8.53
CA ARG A 74 -1.97 -2.61 -9.66
C ARG A 74 -3.07 -3.67 -9.70
N LEU A 75 -3.74 -3.92 -8.59
CA LEU A 75 -4.83 -4.88 -8.46
C LEU A 75 -6.22 -4.24 -8.65
N GLN A 76 -6.28 -2.93 -8.88
CA GLN A 76 -7.53 -2.19 -9.16
C GLN A 76 -7.90 -2.24 -10.64
#